data_AF-A0A949VW01-F1
#
_entry.id   AF-A0A949VW01-F1
#
_cell.length_a   1.000
_cell.length_b   1.000
_cell.length_c   1.000
_cell.angle_alpha   90.00
_cell.angle_beta   90.00
_cell.angle_gamma   90.00
#
_symmetry.space_group_name_H-M   'P 1'
#
loop_
_entity.id
_entity.type
_entity.pdbx_description
1 polymer ?
#
loop_
_entity_poly.entity_id
_entity_poly.type
_entity_poly.pdbx_seq_one_letter_code
_entity_poly.pdbx_strand_id
1 'polypeptide(L)'
;MPSSERSLTAPTASASTITQICTIATQQIPYDTNSPPPNPCTFNQFDTLSGGTLISVTFQITNVNGSVQPQQTNIGTSPFTFTDSVATVKLTFTGPDSTIVSASQVSSACSGSVIGGTTNTTCPTTFFSGLSGPVTPVSSLLPYQGAGVGTFDVNASGQLQSASGSGGPGSAGKLFFGGDGTIGGEIIVTFDIDDGVPEPATFGLLGSGLLGMGLLAPPPPGGPRLIERTARRNRASSIHIAKPR
;
A
#
# COMPACT_ATOMS: atom_id res chain seq x y z
N MET A 1 -8.88 -41.24 32.66
CA MET A 1 -8.43 -40.51 31.44
C MET A 1 -8.91 -41.29 30.23
N PRO A 2 -9.27 -40.65 29.11
CA PRO A 2 -9.02 -39.25 28.76
C PRO A 2 -10.17 -38.29 29.12
N SER A 3 -9.83 -37.00 29.20
CA SER A 3 -10.75 -35.86 29.22
C SER A 3 -11.39 -35.67 27.83
N SER A 4 -12.68 -35.35 27.79
CA SER A 4 -13.31 -34.84 26.57
C SER A 4 -12.95 -33.35 26.44
N GLU A 5 -11.78 -33.08 25.87
CA GLU A 5 -11.43 -31.73 25.45
C GLU A 5 -12.32 -31.34 24.27
N ARG A 6 -13.40 -30.62 24.57
CA ARG A 6 -14.08 -29.80 23.57
C ARG A 6 -13.09 -28.73 23.12
N SER A 7 -12.35 -29.03 22.06
CA SER A 7 -11.63 -28.01 21.30
C SER A 7 -12.66 -27.02 20.78
N LEU A 8 -12.74 -25.88 21.46
CA LEU A 8 -13.38 -24.69 20.94
C LEU A 8 -12.50 -24.20 19.80
N THR A 9 -12.74 -24.70 18.58
CA THR A 9 -12.27 -24.06 17.36
C THR A 9 -12.80 -22.63 17.41
N ALA A 10 -11.90 -21.68 17.64
CA ALA A 10 -12.23 -20.26 17.64
C ALA A 10 -12.91 -19.91 16.31
N PRO A 11 -13.89 -18.97 16.30
CA PRO A 11 -14.38 -18.45 15.04
C PRO A 11 -13.19 -17.85 14.29
N THR A 12 -12.94 -18.33 13.08
CA THR A 12 -12.05 -17.65 12.14
C THR A 12 -12.72 -16.34 11.77
N ALA A 13 -12.15 -15.23 12.23
CA ALA A 13 -12.62 -13.90 11.84
C ALA A 13 -12.42 -13.69 10.34
N SER A 14 -13.32 -12.94 9.70
CA SER A 14 -13.11 -12.55 8.30
C SER A 14 -11.95 -11.57 8.19
N ALA A 15 -11.01 -11.89 7.29
CA ALA A 15 -9.93 -11.00 6.91
C ALA A 15 -10.36 -10.21 5.67
N SER A 16 -10.42 -8.89 5.80
CA SER A 16 -10.71 -7.94 4.72
C SER A 16 -9.42 -7.21 4.31
N THR A 17 -9.21 -7.01 3.01
CA THR A 17 -7.98 -6.36 2.49
C THR A 17 -8.33 -5.09 1.71
N ILE A 18 -7.65 -3.98 2.03
CA ILE A 18 -7.74 -2.70 1.31
C ILE A 18 -6.40 -2.43 0.61
N THR A 19 -6.44 -2.14 -0.69
CA THR A 19 -5.25 -1.76 -1.47
C THR A 19 -5.35 -0.32 -1.94
N GLN A 20 -4.30 0.46 -1.71
CA GLN A 20 -4.12 1.81 -2.23
C GLN A 20 -2.91 1.84 -3.17
N ILE A 21 -3.01 2.58 -4.27
CA ILE A 21 -1.95 2.66 -5.30
C ILE A 21 -1.61 4.13 -5.55
N CYS A 22 -0.32 4.43 -5.66
CA CYS A 22 0.19 5.73 -6.10
C CYS A 22 1.21 5.57 -7.23
N THR A 23 1.06 6.35 -8.30
CA THR A 23 1.94 6.30 -9.47
C THR A 23 3.02 7.39 -9.37
N ILE A 24 4.28 6.98 -9.36
CA ILE A 24 5.45 7.86 -9.46
C ILE A 24 5.73 8.11 -10.93
N ALA A 25 5.44 9.34 -11.38
CA ALA A 25 5.82 9.81 -12.71
C ALA A 25 7.32 9.61 -12.96
N THR A 26 7.69 9.21 -14.18
CA THR A 26 9.09 8.98 -14.56
C THR A 26 9.92 10.25 -14.42
N GLN A 27 10.97 10.19 -13.60
CA GLN A 27 11.86 11.30 -13.29
C GLN A 27 13.21 11.12 -13.99
N GLN A 28 13.84 12.21 -14.42
CA GLN A 28 15.22 12.20 -14.91
C GLN A 28 16.19 12.18 -13.72
N ILE A 29 17.19 11.31 -13.80
CA ILE A 29 18.29 11.18 -12.84
C ILE A 29 19.57 11.60 -13.55
N PRO A 30 20.14 12.77 -13.23
CA PRO A 30 21.45 13.17 -13.74
C PRO A 30 22.57 12.41 -13.01
N TYR A 31 23.75 12.37 -13.64
CA TYR A 31 24.99 11.91 -13.01
C TYR A 31 25.49 12.84 -11.90
N ASP A 32 25.15 14.13 -11.95
CA ASP A 32 25.52 15.04 -10.87
C ASP A 32 24.83 14.67 -9.55
N THR A 33 25.44 15.05 -8.43
CA THR A 33 25.09 14.53 -7.09
C THR A 33 23.70 14.96 -6.59
N ASN A 34 22.93 15.72 -7.37
CA ASN A 34 21.55 16.03 -7.07
C ASN A 34 20.65 14.82 -7.37
N SER A 35 20.43 13.99 -6.34
CA SER A 35 19.29 13.06 -6.37
C SER A 35 18.01 13.83 -6.74
N PRO A 36 17.18 13.35 -7.68
CA PRO A 36 15.87 13.93 -7.95
C PRO A 36 15.11 14.22 -6.64
N PRO A 37 14.34 15.32 -6.60
CA PRO A 37 13.53 15.64 -5.43
C PRO A 37 12.61 14.45 -5.11
N PRO A 38 12.41 14.10 -3.83
CA PRO A 38 11.47 13.05 -3.47
C PRO A 38 10.09 13.41 -4.01
N ASN A 39 9.43 12.43 -4.61
CA ASN A 39 8.07 12.56 -5.08
C ASN A 39 7.16 11.96 -4.00
N PRO A 40 6.43 12.79 -3.23
CA PRO A 40 5.59 12.32 -2.15
C PRO A 40 4.33 11.67 -2.70
N CYS A 41 4.04 10.45 -2.24
CA CYS A 41 2.73 9.85 -2.38
C CYS A 41 1.94 10.05 -1.10
N THR A 42 0.66 10.40 -1.23
CA THR A 42 -0.25 10.55 -0.09
C THR A 42 -1.19 9.35 -0.02
N PHE A 43 -1.24 8.69 1.13
CA PHE A 43 -2.11 7.54 1.40
C PHE A 43 -3.03 7.80 2.58
N ASN A 44 -4.23 7.21 2.57
CA ASN A 44 -5.16 7.30 3.69
C ASN A 44 -4.71 6.39 4.83
N GLN A 45 -4.79 6.88 6.07
CA GLN A 45 -4.67 6.07 7.28
C GLN A 45 -5.87 5.13 7.43
N PHE A 46 -5.66 4.03 8.15
CA PHE A 46 -6.72 3.14 8.58
C PHE A 46 -7.45 3.71 9.80
N ASP A 47 -8.77 3.86 9.70
CA ASP A 47 -9.62 4.31 10.80
C ASP A 47 -10.09 3.12 11.66
N THR A 48 -9.50 3.00 12.85
CA THR A 48 -9.77 1.91 13.80
C THR A 48 -11.17 1.97 14.41
N LEU A 49 -11.91 3.07 14.26
CA LEU A 49 -13.27 3.23 14.77
C LEU A 49 -14.35 2.73 13.80
N SER A 50 -14.03 2.55 12.51
CA SER A 50 -15.02 2.22 11.47
C SER A 50 -14.71 0.97 10.65
N GLY A 51 -13.47 0.46 10.67
CA GLY A 51 -13.01 -0.61 9.77
C GLY A 51 -12.68 -1.98 10.37
N GLY A 52 -12.52 -2.11 11.69
CA GLY A 52 -12.00 -3.33 12.34
C GLY A 52 -10.61 -3.13 12.97
N THR A 53 -9.86 -4.21 13.17
CA THR A 53 -8.48 -4.18 13.70
C THR A 53 -7.46 -4.37 12.59
N LEU A 54 -6.54 -3.42 12.42
CA LEU A 54 -5.45 -3.56 11.43
C LEU A 54 -4.48 -4.67 11.86
N ILE A 55 -4.38 -5.74 11.07
CA ILE A 55 -3.49 -6.89 11.28
C ILE A 55 -2.10 -6.62 10.70
N SER A 56 -2.08 -6.10 9.47
CA SER A 56 -0.89 -6.06 8.61
C SER A 56 -0.95 -4.85 7.69
N VAL A 57 0.22 -4.27 7.39
CA VAL A 57 0.41 -3.39 6.23
C VAL A 57 1.63 -3.91 5.48
N THR A 58 1.52 -3.99 4.15
CA THR A 58 2.62 -4.35 3.26
C THR A 58 2.83 -3.30 2.19
N PHE A 59 4.09 -3.10 1.82
CA PHE A 59 4.51 -2.24 0.73
C PHE A 59 5.07 -3.06 -0.43
N GLN A 60 4.75 -2.65 -1.64
CA GLN A 60 5.35 -3.18 -2.85
C GLN A 60 5.62 -2.05 -3.85
N ILE A 61 6.78 -2.08 -4.50
CA ILE A 61 7.02 -1.31 -5.72
C ILE A 61 6.74 -2.22 -6.92
N THR A 62 5.97 -1.75 -7.90
CA THR A 62 5.65 -2.49 -9.13
C THR A 62 5.73 -1.59 -10.36
N ASN A 63 5.58 -2.19 -11.55
CA ASN A 63 5.50 -1.47 -12.82
C ASN A 63 6.65 -0.49 -13.07
N VAL A 64 7.83 -0.75 -12.50
CA VAL A 64 8.98 0.16 -12.59
C VAL A 64 9.55 0.14 -14.01
N ASN A 65 9.64 1.34 -14.58
CA ASN A 65 10.04 1.58 -15.95
C ASN A 65 11.02 2.76 -16.03
N GLY A 66 11.86 2.74 -17.06
CA GLY A 66 12.86 3.79 -17.23
C GLY A 66 13.99 3.43 -18.16
N SER A 67 15.10 4.14 -17.97
CA SER A 67 16.33 3.99 -18.74
C SER A 67 17.56 4.22 -17.87
N VAL A 68 18.69 3.62 -18.24
CA VAL A 68 19.99 3.89 -17.62
C VAL A 68 21.10 3.78 -18.67
N GLN A 69 21.99 4.75 -18.69
CA GLN A 69 23.08 4.86 -19.67
C GLN A 69 24.41 5.14 -18.95
N PRO A 70 25.42 4.26 -19.06
CA PRO A 70 26.76 4.55 -18.56
C PRO A 70 27.40 5.74 -19.26
N GLN A 71 28.17 6.53 -18.51
CA GLN A 71 29.00 7.60 -19.03
C GLN A 71 30.42 7.49 -18.45
N GLN A 72 31.41 7.96 -19.20
CA GLN A 72 32.81 7.93 -18.78
C GLN A 72 33.47 9.28 -19.03
N THR A 73 33.90 9.97 -17.98
CA THR A 73 34.51 11.31 -18.09
C THR A 73 36.03 11.21 -17.93
N ASN A 74 36.76 11.62 -18.96
CA ASN A 74 38.22 11.65 -18.98
C ASN A 74 38.72 13.07 -18.72
N ILE A 75 39.28 13.32 -17.52
CA ILE A 75 39.90 14.60 -17.16
C ILE A 75 41.39 14.68 -17.54
N GLY A 76 41.94 13.60 -18.11
CA GLY A 76 43.29 13.60 -18.68
C GLY A 76 43.35 14.29 -20.04
N THR A 77 44.56 14.45 -20.57
CA THR A 77 44.80 15.01 -21.92
C THR A 77 44.93 13.94 -23.01
N SER A 78 45.27 12.70 -22.64
CA SER A 78 45.37 11.56 -23.54
C SER A 78 44.07 10.75 -23.58
N PRO A 79 43.73 10.07 -24.69
CA PRO A 79 42.64 9.10 -24.71
C PRO A 79 42.89 7.94 -23.75
N PHE A 80 41.84 7.45 -23.10
CA PHE A 80 41.86 6.21 -22.32
C PHE A 80 40.83 5.22 -22.86
N THR A 81 41.24 3.96 -22.99
CA THR A 81 40.29 2.85 -23.15
C THR A 81 39.59 2.56 -21.83
N PHE A 82 38.41 1.96 -21.90
CA PHE A 82 37.70 1.43 -20.74
C PHE A 82 37.00 0.12 -21.08
N THR A 83 36.80 -0.73 -20.08
CA THR A 83 36.00 -1.96 -20.22
C THR A 83 34.91 -2.04 -19.15
N ASP A 84 33.88 -2.81 -19.47
CA ASP A 84 32.86 -3.28 -18.53
C ASP A 84 32.17 -2.15 -17.77
N SER A 85 32.00 -1.00 -18.43
CA SER A 85 31.37 0.14 -17.81
C SER A 85 29.87 -0.08 -17.70
N VAL A 86 29.37 0.05 -16.47
CA VAL A 86 27.97 -0.14 -16.11
C VAL A 86 27.50 1.01 -15.22
N ALA A 87 26.20 1.27 -15.29
CA ALA A 87 25.50 2.24 -14.46
C ALA A 87 24.28 1.56 -13.82
N THR A 88 24.03 1.82 -12.54
CA THR A 88 22.92 1.24 -11.78
C THR A 88 21.94 2.33 -11.38
N VAL A 89 20.68 2.16 -11.74
CA VAL A 89 19.57 3.01 -11.33
C VAL A 89 18.70 2.30 -10.29
N LYS A 90 18.18 3.05 -9.32
CA LYS A 90 17.36 2.52 -8.23
C LYS A 90 16.18 3.45 -7.95
N LEU A 91 14.97 2.90 -7.83
CA LEU A 91 13.82 3.56 -7.21
C LEU A 91 13.74 3.08 -5.77
N THR A 92 13.81 4.00 -4.81
CA THR A 92 13.67 3.71 -3.38
C THR A 92 12.40 4.37 -2.86
N PHE A 93 11.67 3.64 -2.02
CA PHE A 93 10.49 4.07 -1.30
C PHE A 93 10.74 3.96 0.20
N THR A 94 10.28 4.95 0.97
CA THR A 94 10.33 4.95 2.44
C THR A 94 8.97 5.30 3.04
N GLY A 95 8.40 4.37 3.83
CA GLY A 95 7.14 4.55 4.57
C GLY A 95 7.29 5.43 5.83
N PRO A 96 6.18 5.89 6.47
CA PRO A 96 6.23 6.69 7.69
C PRO A 96 6.87 5.97 8.89
N ASP A 97 6.87 4.64 8.90
CA ASP A 97 7.56 3.82 9.91
C ASP A 97 9.05 3.57 9.58
N SER A 98 9.59 4.23 8.54
CA SER A 98 10.93 4.00 7.97
C SER A 98 11.15 2.64 7.30
N THR A 99 10.09 1.88 7.00
CA THR A 99 10.23 0.69 6.13
C THR A 99 10.66 1.10 4.73
N ILE A 100 11.71 0.47 4.20
CA ILE A 100 12.28 0.77 2.89
C ILE A 100 12.00 -0.37 1.90
N VAL A 101 11.49 -0.02 0.72
CA VAL A 101 11.35 -0.93 -0.43
C VAL A 101 12.12 -0.34 -1.62
N SER A 102 12.67 -1.19 -2.49
CA SER A 102 13.31 -0.69 -3.71
C SER A 102 13.30 -1.68 -4.86
N ALA A 103 13.31 -1.13 -6.07
CA ALA A 103 13.63 -1.84 -7.31
C ALA A 103 14.85 -1.18 -7.97
N SER A 104 15.72 -1.96 -8.61
CA SER A 104 16.91 -1.45 -9.30
C SER A 104 17.15 -2.18 -10.63
N GLN A 105 17.85 -1.50 -11.53
CA GLN A 105 18.30 -2.03 -12.80
C GLN A 105 19.76 -1.64 -13.03
N VAL A 106 20.56 -2.60 -13.51
CA VAL A 106 21.92 -2.35 -14.01
C VAL A 106 21.87 -2.26 -15.52
N SER A 107 22.62 -1.33 -16.12
CA SER A 107 22.77 -1.27 -17.57
C SER A 107 23.46 -2.51 -18.13
N SER A 108 23.33 -2.71 -19.44
CA SER A 108 24.30 -3.54 -20.17
C SER A 108 25.71 -2.95 -20.02
N ALA A 109 26.72 -3.82 -19.95
CA ALA A 109 28.11 -3.40 -19.89
C ALA A 109 28.58 -2.84 -21.25
N CYS A 110 29.37 -1.78 -21.22
CA CYS A 110 29.97 -1.19 -22.42
C CYS A 110 31.49 -1.02 -22.28
N SER A 111 32.20 -1.18 -23.40
CA SER A 111 33.66 -1.02 -23.49
C SER A 111 33.97 -0.09 -24.66
N GLY A 112 35.03 0.69 -24.56
CA GLY A 112 35.33 1.70 -25.58
C GLY A 112 36.58 2.52 -25.28
N SER A 113 36.58 3.75 -25.80
CA SER A 113 37.63 4.75 -25.56
C SER A 113 37.01 6.13 -25.40
N VAL A 114 37.67 7.00 -24.64
CA VAL A 114 37.24 8.38 -24.38
C VAL A 114 38.43 9.32 -24.52
N ILE A 115 38.25 10.38 -25.31
CA ILE A 115 39.29 11.37 -25.62
C ILE A 115 39.54 12.25 -24.38
N GLY A 116 40.77 12.73 -24.21
CA GLY A 116 41.11 13.62 -23.10
C GLY A 116 40.25 14.89 -23.07
N GLY A 117 39.79 15.28 -21.87
CA GLY A 117 38.95 16.45 -21.64
C GLY A 117 37.48 16.26 -22.06
N THR A 118 37.00 15.03 -22.26
CA THR A 118 35.65 14.75 -22.76
C THR A 118 34.90 13.70 -21.94
N THR A 119 33.57 13.71 -22.05
CA THR A 119 32.69 12.66 -21.54
C THR A 119 32.21 11.79 -22.70
N ASN A 120 32.39 10.48 -22.58
CA ASN A 120 31.80 9.50 -23.49
C ASN A 120 30.35 9.23 -23.08
N THR A 121 29.43 9.46 -24.02
CA THR A 121 27.99 9.16 -23.94
C THR A 121 27.56 8.23 -25.07
N THR A 122 28.48 7.46 -25.65
CA THR A 122 28.23 6.52 -26.77
C THR A 122 27.91 5.11 -26.30
N CYS A 123 28.01 4.82 -24.99
CA CYS A 123 27.49 3.58 -24.43
C CYS A 123 25.97 3.49 -24.65
N PRO A 124 25.44 2.30 -25.00
CA PRO A 124 24.02 2.14 -25.30
C PRO A 124 23.16 2.34 -24.05
N THR A 125 22.07 3.10 -24.20
CA THR A 125 21.03 3.22 -23.18
C THR A 125 20.32 1.88 -22.99
N THR A 126 20.25 1.40 -21.75
CA THR A 126 19.45 0.23 -21.37
C THR A 126 18.06 0.70 -20.96
N PHE A 127 17.03 0.30 -21.70
CA PHE A 127 15.63 0.53 -21.36
C PHE A 127 15.07 -0.67 -20.58
N PHE A 128 14.18 -0.41 -19.62
CA PHE A 128 13.56 -1.43 -18.79
C PHE A 128 12.12 -1.08 -18.44
N SER A 129 11.31 -2.10 -18.15
CA SER A 129 9.88 -2.00 -17.86
C SER A 129 9.39 -3.19 -17.05
N GLY A 130 8.40 -2.99 -16.19
CA GLY A 130 7.77 -4.08 -15.42
C GLY A 130 8.61 -4.62 -14.27
N LEU A 131 9.68 -3.91 -13.86
CA LEU A 131 10.44 -4.28 -12.68
C LEU A 131 9.57 -4.12 -11.43
N SER A 132 9.79 -4.99 -10.44
CA SER A 132 9.08 -4.96 -9.16
C SER A 132 10.06 -5.16 -8.01
N GLY A 133 9.85 -4.44 -6.92
CA GLY A 133 10.52 -4.68 -5.64
C GLY A 133 9.87 -5.83 -4.87
N PRO A 134 10.48 -6.27 -3.76
CA PRO A 134 9.87 -7.23 -2.86
C PRO A 134 8.59 -6.65 -2.22
N VAL A 135 7.65 -7.53 -1.88
CA VAL A 135 6.59 -7.22 -0.93
C VAL A 135 7.21 -7.23 0.46
N THR A 136 7.16 -6.10 1.16
CA THR A 136 7.80 -5.91 2.47
C THR A 136 6.74 -5.53 3.51
N PRO A 137 6.57 -6.30 4.60
CA PRO A 137 5.70 -5.90 5.70
C PRO A 137 6.28 -4.69 6.43
N VAL A 138 5.41 -3.82 6.94
CA VAL A 138 5.85 -2.66 7.74
C VAL A 138 6.41 -3.11 9.09
N SER A 139 7.37 -2.35 9.61
CA SER A 139 8.00 -2.56 10.92
C SER A 139 7.11 -2.16 12.10
N SER A 140 6.17 -1.24 11.89
CA SER A 140 5.22 -0.78 12.90
C SER A 140 3.88 -0.38 12.28
N LEU A 141 2.77 -0.85 12.85
CA LEU A 141 1.42 -0.51 12.40
C LEU A 141 0.93 0.85 12.92
N LEU A 142 1.56 1.40 13.96
CA LEU A 142 1.10 2.63 14.63
C LEU A 142 1.02 3.87 13.71
N PRO A 143 1.97 4.14 12.79
CA PRO A 143 1.89 5.30 11.90
C PRO A 143 0.79 5.22 10.85
N TYR A 144 0.17 4.03 10.69
CA TYR A 144 -0.87 3.75 9.71
C TYR A 144 -2.28 3.78 10.29
N GLN A 145 -2.42 3.96 11.62
CA GLN A 145 -3.69 4.01 12.33
C GLN A 145 -3.98 5.44 12.80
N GLY A 146 -5.22 5.89 12.61
CA GLY A 146 -5.70 7.19 13.06
C GLY A 146 -7.18 7.17 13.42
N ALA A 147 -7.65 8.16 14.16
CA ALA A 147 -9.08 8.35 14.41
C ALA A 147 -9.65 9.34 13.38
N GLY A 148 -10.57 8.88 12.54
CA GLY A 148 -11.12 9.65 11.42
C GLY A 148 -10.21 9.65 10.17
N VAL A 149 -10.54 10.48 9.18
CA VAL A 149 -9.85 10.50 7.88
C VAL A 149 -8.56 11.31 7.97
N GLY A 150 -7.45 10.63 8.28
CA GLY A 150 -6.09 11.16 8.18
C GLY A 150 -5.36 10.65 6.93
N THR A 151 -4.37 11.41 6.45
CA THR A 151 -3.44 10.97 5.41
C THR A 151 -2.00 10.98 5.93
N PHE A 152 -1.15 10.16 5.32
CA PHE A 152 0.29 10.19 5.54
C PHE A 152 1.03 10.28 4.19
N ASP A 153 2.11 11.05 4.17
CA ASP A 153 2.98 11.16 3.00
C ASP A 153 4.15 10.17 3.10
N VAL A 154 4.54 9.61 1.96
CA VAL A 154 5.67 8.69 1.81
C VAL A 154 6.55 9.10 0.66
N ASN A 155 7.86 8.98 0.85
CA ASN A 155 8.83 9.56 -0.08
C ASN A 155 9.39 8.50 -1.01
N ALA A 156 9.26 8.74 -2.32
CA ALA A 156 9.93 7.97 -3.35
C ALA A 156 11.03 8.78 -4.03
N SER A 157 12.22 8.20 -4.21
CA SER A 157 13.34 8.84 -4.92
C SER A 157 13.99 7.87 -5.92
N GLY A 158 14.21 8.37 -7.13
CA GLY A 158 15.10 7.74 -8.10
C GLY A 158 16.55 8.17 -7.84
N GLN A 159 17.52 7.27 -7.95
CA GLN A 159 18.94 7.59 -7.78
C GLN A 159 19.81 6.75 -8.72
N LEU A 160 20.94 7.33 -9.15
CA LEU A 160 22.05 6.56 -9.71
C LEU A 160 22.84 5.99 -8.51
N GLN A 161 22.73 4.68 -8.29
CA GLN A 161 23.31 4.03 -7.11
C GLN A 161 24.83 3.85 -7.24
N SER A 162 25.30 3.56 -8.45
CA SER A 162 26.71 3.37 -8.75
C SER A 162 26.97 3.44 -10.25
N ALA A 163 28.20 3.80 -10.60
CA ALA A 163 28.77 3.52 -11.90
C ALA A 163 30.17 2.94 -11.70
N SER A 164 30.54 1.97 -12.53
CA SER A 164 31.84 1.29 -12.44
C SER A 164 32.35 0.94 -13.84
N GLY A 165 33.56 0.39 -13.89
CA GLY A 165 34.27 -0.04 -15.09
C GLY A 165 35.77 -0.13 -14.80
N SER A 166 36.54 -0.69 -15.73
CA SER A 166 38.01 -0.67 -15.66
C SER A 166 38.57 0.39 -16.60
N GLY A 167 39.58 1.14 -16.15
CA GLY A 167 40.30 2.10 -16.98
C GLY A 167 41.57 1.47 -17.56
N GLY A 168 41.89 1.83 -18.80
CA GLY A 168 43.07 1.33 -19.50
C GLY A 168 44.42 1.81 -18.90
N PRO A 169 45.55 1.32 -19.43
CA PRO A 169 46.88 1.68 -18.94
C PRO A 169 47.07 3.20 -18.79
N GLY A 170 47.46 3.64 -17.59
CA GLY A 170 47.70 5.06 -17.27
C GLY A 170 46.47 5.87 -16.82
N SER A 171 45.29 5.27 -16.71
CA SER A 171 44.04 5.96 -16.33
C SER A 171 43.92 6.37 -14.86
N ALA A 172 44.93 6.13 -14.03
CA ALA A 172 44.89 6.23 -12.57
C ALA A 172 44.32 7.58 -12.07
N GLY A 173 43.05 7.56 -11.64
CA GLY A 173 42.33 8.75 -11.15
C GLY A 173 41.93 9.78 -12.22
N LYS A 174 42.16 9.52 -13.51
CA LYS A 174 41.83 10.44 -14.62
C LYS A 174 40.57 10.07 -15.41
N LEU A 175 40.05 8.87 -15.17
CA LEU A 175 38.81 8.38 -15.76
C LEU A 175 37.77 8.18 -14.65
N PHE A 176 36.64 8.86 -14.76
CA PHE A 176 35.49 8.71 -13.87
C PHE A 176 34.37 7.95 -14.57
N PHE A 177 33.69 7.09 -13.82
CA PHE A 177 32.50 6.38 -14.28
C PHE A 177 31.26 7.05 -13.71
N GLY A 178 30.23 7.15 -14.54
CA GLY A 178 28.97 7.79 -14.25
C GLY A 178 27.82 7.22 -15.07
N GLY A 179 26.71 7.94 -15.07
CA GLY A 179 25.58 7.61 -15.91
C GLY A 179 24.38 8.51 -15.67
N ASP A 180 23.57 8.67 -16.71
CA ASP A 180 22.26 9.32 -16.63
C ASP A 180 21.17 8.25 -16.74
N GLY A 181 19.97 8.57 -16.28
CA GLY A 181 18.83 7.67 -16.41
C GLY A 181 17.49 8.34 -16.26
N THR A 182 16.46 7.52 -16.36
CA THR A 182 15.09 7.87 -15.95
C THR A 182 14.51 6.72 -15.14
N ILE A 183 13.66 7.02 -14.16
CA ILE A 183 12.89 5.97 -13.45
C ILE A 183 11.54 6.48 -12.96
N GLY A 184 10.52 5.64 -13.09
CA GLY A 184 9.19 5.79 -12.50
C GLY A 184 8.61 4.41 -12.18
N GLY A 185 7.38 4.37 -11.67
CA GLY A 185 6.69 3.12 -11.33
C GLY A 185 5.54 3.35 -10.37
N GLU A 186 5.05 2.30 -9.73
CA GLU A 186 3.90 2.34 -8.83
C GLU A 186 4.23 1.81 -7.45
N ILE A 187 3.66 2.45 -6.43
CA ILE A 187 3.71 2.03 -5.04
C ILE A 187 2.34 1.47 -4.69
N ILE A 188 2.32 0.24 -4.19
CA ILE A 188 1.13 -0.43 -3.69
C ILE A 188 1.28 -0.53 -2.17
N VAL A 189 0.25 -0.08 -1.46
CA VAL A 189 0.09 -0.24 -0.01
C VAL A 189 -1.12 -1.11 0.23
N THR A 190 -0.93 -2.25 0.88
CA THR A 190 -2.01 -3.19 1.19
C THR A 190 -2.17 -3.28 2.70
N PHE A 191 -3.39 -3.08 3.17
CA PHE A 191 -3.81 -3.13 4.57
C PHE A 191 -4.67 -4.38 4.76
N ASP A 192 -4.27 -5.28 5.64
CA ASP A 192 -5.07 -6.45 6.02
C ASP A 192 -5.71 -6.21 7.38
N ILE A 193 -7.01 -6.51 7.47
CA ILE A 193 -7.90 -6.06 8.53
C ILE A 193 -8.69 -7.26 9.06
N ASP A 194 -8.71 -7.42 10.37
CA ASP A 194 -9.65 -8.29 11.08
C ASP A 194 -10.92 -7.48 11.29
N ASP A 195 -11.97 -7.77 10.53
CA ASP A 195 -13.25 -7.06 10.68
C ASP A 195 -14.00 -7.47 11.96
N GLY A 196 -13.51 -8.48 12.69
CA GLY A 196 -14.08 -8.97 13.95
C GLY A 196 -15.46 -9.62 13.78
N VAL A 197 -15.94 -9.76 12.54
CA VAL A 197 -17.20 -10.43 12.23
C VAL A 197 -16.87 -11.92 12.12
N PRO A 198 -17.44 -12.80 12.97
CA PRO A 198 -17.49 -14.20 12.64
C PRO A 198 -18.28 -14.32 11.33
N GLU A 199 -17.82 -15.11 10.36
CA GLU A 199 -18.60 -15.42 9.15
C GLU A 199 -20.08 -15.59 9.51
N PRO A 200 -21.04 -15.10 8.70
CA PRO A 200 -22.46 -15.22 9.01
C PRO A 200 -22.84 -16.70 9.09
N ALA A 201 -22.76 -17.24 10.30
CA ALA A 201 -23.02 -18.63 10.63
C ALA A 201 -24.52 -18.86 10.46
N THR A 202 -24.89 -19.17 9.20
CA THR A 202 -26.22 -19.55 8.68
C THR A 202 -27.31 -19.38 9.74
N PHE A 203 -27.83 -18.15 9.84
CA PHE A 203 -28.75 -17.78 10.92
C PHE A 203 -30.01 -18.66 10.84
N GLY A 204 -30.08 -19.64 11.74
CA GLY A 204 -31.29 -20.40 12.04
C GLY A 204 -31.68 -21.49 11.03
N LEU A 205 -31.11 -22.69 11.18
CA LEU A 205 -31.94 -23.90 11.10
C LEU A 205 -31.57 -25.03 12.08
N LEU A 206 -31.11 -24.68 13.28
CA LEU A 206 -31.30 -25.52 14.46
C LEU A 206 -32.73 -25.33 15.02
N GLY A 207 -33.72 -25.68 14.20
CA GLY A 207 -35.13 -25.73 14.56
C GLY A 207 -35.50 -26.94 15.43
N SER A 208 -34.76 -27.16 16.52
CA SER A 208 -34.95 -28.28 17.45
C SER A 208 -35.63 -27.81 18.73
N GLY A 209 -36.93 -27.50 18.63
CA GLY A 209 -37.70 -26.86 19.71
C GLY A 209 -39.20 -27.17 19.66
N LEU A 210 -39.56 -28.46 19.73
CA LEU A 210 -40.93 -28.91 19.97
C LEU A 210 -41.39 -28.49 21.38
N LEU A 211 -42.04 -27.33 21.52
CA LEU A 211 -42.82 -26.91 22.70
C LEU A 211 -43.62 -25.63 22.34
N GLY A 212 -44.96 -25.67 22.41
CA GLY A 212 -45.75 -24.42 22.43
C GLY A 212 -47.03 -24.30 21.57
N MET A 213 -47.43 -25.29 20.77
CA MET A 213 -48.73 -25.26 20.08
C MET A 213 -49.89 -25.66 21.02
N GLY A 214 -50.21 -24.76 21.95
CA GLY A 214 -51.45 -24.78 22.74
C GLY A 214 -52.25 -23.51 22.46
N LEU A 215 -53.59 -23.64 22.41
CA LEU A 215 -54.58 -22.56 22.20
C LEU A 215 -54.65 -21.96 20.78
N LEU A 216 -55.28 -22.69 19.87
CA LEU A 216 -56.05 -22.11 18.75
C LEU A 216 -57.23 -23.03 18.38
N ALA A 217 -58.15 -23.20 19.33
CA ALA A 217 -59.46 -23.80 19.06
C ALA A 217 -60.42 -22.71 18.52
N PRO A 218 -61.11 -22.92 17.39
CA PRO A 218 -62.07 -21.94 16.87
C PRO A 218 -63.36 -21.95 17.71
N PRO A 219 -63.85 -20.78 18.17
CA PRO A 219 -65.16 -20.71 18.82
C PRO A 219 -66.30 -20.89 17.79
N PRO A 220 -67.33 -21.69 18.08
CA PRO A 220 -68.45 -21.94 17.16
C PRO A 220 -69.43 -20.75 17.09
N PRO A 221 -70.22 -20.62 16.01
CA PRO A 221 -71.20 -19.54 15.87
C PRO A 221 -72.50 -19.86 16.64
N GLY A 222 -72.87 -19.05 17.65
CA GLY A 222 -74.23 -19.17 18.23
C GLY A 222 -74.56 -18.67 19.64
N GLY A 223 -74.13 -17.46 20.06
CA GLY A 223 -74.68 -16.76 21.26
C GLY A 223 -74.43 -17.42 22.64
N PRO A 224 -75.00 -16.87 23.76
CA PRO A 224 -75.84 -15.68 23.91
C PRO A 224 -75.15 -14.48 24.63
N ARG A 225 -75.93 -13.43 24.93
CA ARG A 225 -75.49 -12.10 25.44
C ARG A 225 -75.26 -12.01 26.96
N LEU A 226 -74.37 -11.10 27.38
CA LEU A 226 -74.51 -10.21 28.55
C LEU A 226 -74.04 -8.80 28.14
N ILE A 227 -74.93 -7.82 27.96
CA ILE A 227 -75.46 -6.85 28.95
C ILE A 227 -74.39 -5.82 29.45
N GLU A 228 -74.20 -4.79 28.61
CA GLU A 228 -74.37 -3.36 28.94
C GLU A 228 -73.90 -2.78 30.30
N ARG A 229 -72.97 -1.80 30.25
CA ARG A 229 -73.08 -0.51 30.99
C ARG A 229 -72.13 0.62 30.52
N THR A 230 -72.71 1.55 29.76
CA THR A 230 -72.59 3.02 29.79
C THR A 230 -71.49 3.73 30.62
N ALA A 231 -70.58 4.48 29.96
CA ALA A 231 -70.21 5.90 30.23
C ALA A 231 -69.07 6.37 29.27
N ARG A 232 -69.23 7.30 28.31
CA ARG A 232 -69.45 8.78 28.33
C ARG A 232 -68.23 9.67 28.68
N ARG A 233 -67.86 10.54 27.71
CA ARG A 233 -67.18 11.87 27.78
C ARG A 233 -65.73 12.02 27.28
N ASN A 234 -65.63 12.56 26.07
CA ASN A 234 -64.86 13.75 25.65
C ASN A 234 -64.04 14.50 26.74
N ARG A 235 -62.79 14.88 26.40
CA ARG A 235 -62.46 16.26 26.00
C ARG A 235 -61.03 16.37 25.43
N ALA A 236 -60.84 17.34 24.53
CA ALA A 236 -59.54 17.79 24.05
C ALA A 236 -58.96 18.89 24.96
N SER A 237 -57.66 19.13 24.86
CA SER A 237 -57.09 20.50 24.84
C SER A 237 -55.63 20.49 24.36
N SER A 238 -55.32 21.44 23.47
CA SER A 238 -53.95 21.81 23.09
C SER A 238 -53.46 22.92 24.04
N ILE A 239 -52.15 23.00 24.29
CA ILE A 239 -51.44 24.22 24.71
C ILE A 239 -50.05 24.22 24.06
N HIS A 240 -49.61 25.39 23.62
CA HIS A 240 -48.39 25.63 22.85
C HIS A 240 -47.81 26.97 23.31
N ILE A 241 -46.62 27.00 23.94
CA ILE A 241 -45.97 28.25 24.39
C ILE A 241 -44.44 28.21 24.16
N ALA A 242 -43.91 29.36 23.72
CA ALA A 242 -42.53 29.69 23.35
C ALA A 242 -42.14 31.05 24.01
N LYS A 243 -40.88 31.52 24.09
CA LYS A 243 -39.56 31.10 23.57
C LYS A 243 -38.49 31.45 24.67
N PRO A 244 -37.16 31.30 24.49
CA PRO A 244 -36.17 31.37 25.59
C PRO A 244 -35.72 32.79 25.94
N ARG A 245 -34.91 32.87 27.00
CA ARG A 245 -33.76 33.78 27.14
C ARG A 245 -32.54 32.95 27.54
#